data_AF-A0A948QF69-F1
#
_entry.id   AF-A0A948QF69-F1
#
_cell.length_a   1.000
_cell.length_b   1.000
_cell.length_c   1.000
_cell.angle_alpha   90.00
_cell.angle_beta   90.00
_cell.angle_gamma   90.00
#
_symmetry.space_group_name_H-M   'P 1'
#
loop_
_entity.id
_entity.type
_entity.pdbx_description
1 polymer ?
#
loop_
_entity_poly.entity_id
_entity_poly.type
_entity_poly.pdbx_seq_one_letter_code
_entity_poly.pdbx_strand_id
1 'polypeptide(L)'
;MKLSGYEEMDRFEQEVRQWLERRGISFQSYETLPIQNRIVLRNLVCTPTQPTTDRQRRELYRKLCLSGIAGRESIDPTDFMPDKELNKFFSPLSPSEKLNYLEKF
;
A
#
# COMPACT_ATOMS: atom_id res chain seq x y z
N MET A 1 -4.73 22.49 -15.49
CA MET A 1 -4.90 21.35 -16.43
C MET A 1 -5.59 20.23 -15.69
N LYS A 2 -6.81 19.83 -16.09
CA LYS A 2 -7.43 18.61 -15.58
C LYS A 2 -6.84 17.46 -16.39
N LEU A 3 -6.08 16.58 -15.74
CA LEU A 3 -5.68 15.30 -16.34
C LEU A 3 -6.96 14.50 -16.64
N SER A 4 -6.97 13.77 -17.74
CA SER A 4 -8.09 12.87 -18.02
C SER A 4 -8.18 11.80 -16.91
N GLY A 5 -9.37 11.31 -16.61
CA GLY A 5 -9.55 10.28 -15.57
C GLY A 5 -8.72 9.01 -15.81
N TYR A 6 -8.37 8.72 -17.07
CA TYR A 6 -7.51 7.61 -17.45
C TYR A 6 -6.03 7.84 -17.09
N GLU A 7 -5.49 9.03 -17.40
CA GLU A 7 -4.10 9.38 -17.05
C GLU A 7 -3.88 9.45 -15.53
N GLU A 8 -4.91 9.84 -14.79
CA GLU A 8 -4.86 9.83 -13.33
C GLU A 8 -4.81 8.40 -12.78
N MET A 9 -5.64 7.50 -13.32
CA MET A 9 -5.65 6.08 -12.92
C MET A 9 -4.30 5.40 -13.18
N ASP A 10 -3.70 5.62 -14.34
CA ASP A 10 -2.38 5.07 -14.67
C ASP A 10 -1.29 5.59 -13.74
N ARG A 11 -1.32 6.88 -13.39
CA ARG A 11 -0.38 7.44 -12.41
C ARG A 11 -0.51 6.79 -11.04
N PHE A 12 -1.74 6.61 -10.55
CA PHE A 12 -1.95 6.00 -9.24
C PHE A 12 -1.50 4.55 -9.19
N GLU A 13 -1.72 3.79 -10.26
CA GLU A 13 -1.24 2.42 -10.33
C GLU A 13 0.29 2.34 -10.35
N GLN A 14 0.95 3.24 -11.08
CA GLN A 14 2.41 3.35 -11.05
C GLN A 14 2.94 3.70 -9.65
N GLU A 15 2.33 4.68 -8.96
CA GLU A 15 2.73 5.04 -7.60
C GLU A 15 2.57 3.88 -6.61
N VAL A 16 1.47 3.13 -6.71
CA VAL A 16 1.26 1.93 -5.90
C VAL A 16 2.30 0.85 -6.22
N ARG A 17 2.62 0.61 -7.50
CA ARG A 17 3.68 -0.34 -7.90
C ARG A 17 5.04 0.01 -7.29
N GLN A 18 5.44 1.28 -7.38
CA GLN A 18 6.68 1.76 -6.80
C GLN A 18 6.71 1.57 -5.29
N TRP A 19 5.60 1.90 -4.63
CA TRP A 19 5.46 1.74 -3.18
C TRP A 19 5.56 0.28 -2.76
N LEU A 20 4.93 -0.65 -3.50
CA LEU A 20 5.01 -2.09 -3.25
C LEU A 20 6.44 -2.60 -3.39
N GLU A 21 7.15 -2.26 -4.47
CA GLU A 21 8.55 -2.67 -4.68
C GLU A 21 9.45 -2.20 -3.54
N ARG A 22 9.30 -0.95 -3.11
CA ARG A 22 10.08 -0.37 -1.99
C ARG A 22 9.85 -1.08 -0.66
N ARG A 23 8.66 -1.65 -0.47
CA ARG A 23 8.32 -2.43 0.72
C ARG A 23 8.58 -3.93 0.54
N GLY A 24 9.14 -4.35 -0.60
CA GLY A 24 9.39 -5.76 -0.89
C GLY A 24 8.11 -6.59 -1.03
N ILE A 25 6.98 -5.96 -1.35
CA ILE A 25 5.68 -6.61 -1.48
C ILE A 25 5.46 -6.96 -2.96
N SER A 26 5.05 -8.19 -3.23
CA SER A 26 4.78 -8.62 -4.60
C SER A 26 3.58 -7.87 -5.18
N PHE A 27 3.64 -7.52 -6.46
CA PHE A 27 2.49 -6.93 -7.15
C PHE A 27 1.29 -7.90 -7.21
N GLN A 28 1.55 -9.21 -7.25
CA GLN A 28 0.51 -10.23 -7.19
C GLN A 28 -0.31 -10.14 -5.89
N SER A 29 0.33 -9.87 -4.75
CA SER A 29 -0.37 -9.66 -3.48
C SER A 29 -1.37 -8.50 -3.58
N TYR A 30 -1.03 -7.44 -4.32
CA TYR A 30 -1.94 -6.32 -4.61
C TYR A 30 -3.06 -6.72 -5.58
N GLU A 31 -2.77 -7.49 -6.64
CA GLU A 31 -3.77 -7.97 -7.59
C GLU A 31 -4.80 -8.92 -6.97
N THR A 32 -4.45 -9.63 -5.90
CA THR A 32 -5.42 -10.47 -5.18
C THR A 32 -6.30 -9.68 -4.21
N LEU A 33 -6.00 -8.39 -3.96
CA LEU A 33 -6.81 -7.58 -3.05
C LEU A 33 -8.21 -7.29 -3.62
N PRO A 34 -9.26 -7.32 -2.77
CA PRO A 34 -10.56 -6.78 -3.12
C PRO A 34 -10.47 -5.31 -3.56
N ILE A 35 -11.34 -4.89 -4.49
CA ILE A 35 -11.37 -3.54 -5.05
C ILE A 35 -11.39 -2.47 -3.94
N GLN A 36 -12.19 -2.67 -2.89
CA GLN A 36 -12.27 -1.73 -1.76
C GLN A 36 -10.90 -1.56 -1.05
N ASN A 37 -10.15 -2.64 -0.84
CA ASN A 37 -8.82 -2.57 -0.22
C ASN A 37 -7.81 -1.88 -1.15
N ARG A 38 -7.91 -2.06 -2.47
CA ARG A 38 -7.06 -1.32 -3.42
C ARG A 38 -7.33 0.18 -3.39
N ILE A 39 -8.60 0.59 -3.27
CA ILE A 39 -8.99 2.00 -3.10
C ILE A 39 -8.39 2.56 -1.81
N VAL A 40 -8.51 1.83 -0.70
CA VAL A 40 -7.93 2.27 0.58
C VAL A 40 -6.41 2.36 0.51
N LEU A 41 -5.72 1.42 -0.15
CA LEU A 41 -4.27 1.49 -0.36
C LEU A 41 -3.88 2.72 -1.19
N ARG A 42 -4.59 2.98 -2.29
CA ARG A 42 -4.40 4.18 -3.11
C ARG A 42 -4.58 5.45 -2.28
N ASN A 43 -5.59 5.48 -1.41
CA ASN A 43 -5.81 6.60 -0.52
C ASN A 43 -4.65 6.81 0.46
N LEU A 44 -4.13 5.72 1.04
CA LEU A 44 -3.00 5.81 1.96
C LEU A 44 -1.71 6.28 1.28
N VAL A 45 -1.40 5.76 0.09
CA VAL A 45 -0.12 5.95 -0.58
C VAL A 45 -0.11 7.20 -1.45
N CYS A 46 -1.20 7.48 -2.17
CA CYS A 46 -1.24 8.51 -3.20
C CYS A 46 -2.02 9.75 -2.77
N THR A 47 -3.02 9.61 -1.89
CA THR A 47 -3.86 10.72 -1.41
C THR A 47 -4.04 10.67 0.12
N PRO A 48 -2.95 10.79 0.90
CA PRO A 48 -2.91 10.54 2.35
C PRO A 48 -3.79 11.47 3.20
N THR A 49 -4.37 12.50 2.58
CA THR A 49 -5.36 13.39 3.19
C THR A 49 -6.73 12.73 3.38
N GLN A 50 -6.99 11.59 2.73
CA GLN A 50 -8.24 10.86 2.92
C GLN A 50 -8.23 10.07 4.23
N PRO A 51 -9.28 10.20 5.05
CA PRO A 51 -9.37 9.49 6.32
C PRO A 51 -9.50 7.98 6.05
N THR A 52 -8.66 7.22 6.74
CA THR A 52 -8.71 5.76 6.79
C THR A 52 -8.73 5.33 8.24
N THR A 53 -9.49 4.29 8.56
CA THR A 53 -9.57 3.78 9.93
C THR A 53 -8.39 2.87 10.24
N ASP A 54 -7.98 2.78 11.50
CA ASP A 54 -6.87 1.90 11.91
C ASP A 54 -7.19 0.42 11.61
N ARG A 55 -8.47 0.05 11.74
CA ARG A 55 -8.96 -1.28 11.34
C ARG A 55 -8.68 -1.59 9.87
N GLN A 56 -8.98 -0.63 8.98
CA GLN A 56 -8.72 -0.80 7.55
C GLN A 56 -7.22 -0.93 7.25
N ARG A 57 -6.38 -0.13 7.91
CA ARG A 57 -4.91 -0.21 7.75
C ARG A 57 -4.37 -1.57 8.19
N ARG A 58 -4.83 -2.08 9.34
CA ARG A 58 -4.40 -3.38 9.86
C ARG A 58 -4.81 -4.52 8.93
N GLU A 59 -6.06 -4.50 8.45
CA GLU A 59 -6.56 -5.50 7.52
C GLU A 59 -5.77 -5.48 6.19
N LEU A 60 -5.46 -4.29 5.67
CA LEU A 60 -4.64 -4.14 4.47
C LEU A 60 -3.24 -4.69 4.66
N TYR A 61 -2.60 -4.40 5.79
CA TYR A 61 -1.27 -4.92 6.10
C TYR A 61 -1.28 -6.45 6.16
N ARG A 62 -2.28 -7.06 6.84
CA ARG A 62 -2.41 -8.53 6.90
C ARG A 62 -2.52 -9.13 5.50
N LYS A 63 -3.38 -8.57 4.65
CA LYS A 63 -3.59 -9.09 3.29
C LYS A 63 -2.36 -8.92 2.39
N LEU A 64 -1.67 -7.78 2.48
CA LEU A 64 -0.48 -7.49 1.68
C LEU A 64 0.75 -8.28 2.12
N CYS A 65 1.01 -8.35 3.42
CA CYS A 65 2.28 -8.85 3.96
C CYS A 65 2.21 -10.28 4.49
N LEU A 66 1.01 -10.76 4.88
CA LEU A 66 0.84 -12.03 5.59
C LEU A 66 -0.03 -13.04 4.82
N SER A 67 -0.26 -12.81 3.52
CA SER A 67 -0.94 -13.76 2.63
C SER A 67 -0.12 -15.05 2.50
N GLY A 68 -0.27 -15.95 3.48
CA GLY A 68 0.46 -17.21 3.57
C GLY A 68 0.78 -17.69 4.98
N ILE A 69 0.71 -16.81 6.00
CA ILE A 69 0.92 -17.19 7.40
C ILE A 69 -0.43 -17.63 8.00
N ALA A 70 -0.93 -18.77 7.51
CA ALA A 70 -2.16 -19.38 8.00
C ALA A 70 -1.83 -20.67 8.75
N GLY A 71 -1.15 -20.54 9.89
CA GLY A 71 -1.10 -21.59 10.91
C GLY A 71 -2.18 -21.30 11.95
N ARG A 72 -2.98 -22.30 12.35
CA ARG A 72 -4.07 -22.15 13.35
C ARG A 72 -3.61 -21.64 14.73
N GLU A 73 -2.31 -21.49 14.95
CA GLU A 73 -1.68 -21.05 16.21
C GLU A 73 -0.66 -19.92 16.02
N SER A 74 -0.55 -19.32 14.82
CA SER A 74 0.38 -18.21 14.61
C SER A 74 -0.22 -16.92 15.19
N ILE A 75 0.43 -16.40 16.22
CA ILE A 75 0.25 -15.03 16.69
C ILE A 75 0.30 -14.10 15.47
N ASP A 76 -0.77 -13.34 15.22
CA ASP A 76 -0.80 -12.40 14.11
C ASP A 76 0.26 -11.31 14.38
N PRO A 77 1.35 -11.21 13.60
CA PRO A 77 2.40 -10.23 13.86
C PRO A 77 1.88 -8.79 13.77
N THR A 78 0.68 -8.56 13.21
CA THR A 78 0.03 -7.24 13.24
C THR A 78 -0.59 -6.88 14.58
N ASP A 79 -0.89 -7.85 15.46
CA ASP A 79 -1.46 -7.54 16.78
C ASP A 79 -0.44 -6.81 17.67
N PHE A 80 0.85 -6.93 17.37
CA PHE A 80 1.96 -6.29 18.10
C PHE A 80 2.46 -5.02 17.42
N MET A 81 2.01 -4.72 16.20
CA MET A 81 2.42 -3.51 15.48
C MET A 81 1.65 -2.30 16.03
N PRO A 82 2.33 -1.29 16.60
CA PRO A 82 1.68 -0.06 17.05
C PRO A 82 1.10 0.71 15.86
N ASP A 83 0.01 1.45 16.06
CA ASP A 83 -0.62 2.22 14.98
C ASP A 83 0.33 3.24 14.34
N LYS A 84 1.28 3.79 15.13
CA LYS A 84 2.32 4.69 14.63
C LYS A 84 3.23 4.03 13.59
N GLU A 85 3.65 2.80 13.86
CA GLU A 85 4.47 2.03 12.91
C GLU A 85 3.65 1.65 11.68
N LEU A 86 2.38 1.30 11.87
CA LEU A 86 1.47 0.99 10.75
C LEU A 86 1.26 2.22 9.84
N ASN A 87 1.14 3.41 10.43
CA ASN A 87 1.05 4.67 9.68
C ASN A 87 2.35 5.00 8.94
N LYS A 88 3.49 4.73 9.57
CA LYS A 88 4.80 4.88 8.95
C LYS A 88 5.01 3.90 7.79
N PHE A 89 4.47 2.70 7.90
CA PHE A 89 4.50 1.69 6.84
C PHE A 89 3.74 2.18 5.61
N PHE A 90 2.51 2.67 5.80
CA PHE A 90 1.67 3.21 4.72
C PHE A 90 2.01 4.63 4.28
N SER A 91 3.10 5.21 4.82
CA SER A 91 3.53 6.54 4.40
C SER A 91 3.87 6.55 2.90
N PRO A 92 3.45 7.60 2.17
CA PRO A 92 3.84 7.80 0.78
C PRO A 92 5.35 7.78 0.60
N LEU A 93 5.80 7.39 -0.59
CA LEU A 93 7.21 7.54 -0.95
C LEU A 93 7.60 9.01 -0.96
N SER A 94 8.75 9.33 -0.36
CA SER A 94 9.36 10.64 -0.48
C SER A 94 9.75 10.93 -1.93
N PRO A 95 9.87 12.22 -2.33
CA PRO A 95 10.27 12.58 -3.70
C PRO A 95 11.57 11.89 -4.14
N SER A 96 12.54 11.76 -3.23
CA SER A 96 13.82 11.10 -3.49
C SER A 96 13.68 9.60 -3.75
N GLU A 97 12.73 8.93 -3.09
CA GLU A 97 12.46 7.50 -3.31
C GLU A 97 11.79 7.23 -4.65
N LYS A 98 10.95 8.17 -5.12
CA LYS A 98 10.29 8.12 -6.43
C LYS A 98 11.29 8.32 -7.58
N LEU A 99 12.25 9.24 -7.44
CA LEU A 99 13.28 9.50 -8.45
C LEU A 99 14.15 8.27 -8.75
N ASN A 100 14.62 7.58 -7.69
CA ASN A 100 15.43 6.37 -7.81
C ASN A 100 14.71 5.20 -8.54
N TYR A 101 13.38 5.24 -8.68
CA TYR A 101 12.65 4.24 -9.48
C TYR A 101 12.64 4.62 -10.97
N LEU A 102 12.48 5.92 -11.27
CA LEU A 102 12.47 6.42 -12.65
C LEU A 102 13.82 6.24 -13.34
N GLU A 103 14.93 6.27 -12.59
CA GLU A 103 16.28 6.03 -13.14
C GLU A 103 16.55 4.56 -13.55
N LYS A 104 15.65 3.62 -13.21
CA LYS A 104 15.78 2.21 -13.63
C LYS A 104 15.23 1.93 -15.03
N PHE A 105 14.58 2.90 -15.67
CA PHE A 105 13.95 2.79 -16.99
C PHE A 105 14.45 3.89 -17.92
#